data_AF-J2UD15-F1
#
_entry.id   AF-J2UD15-F1
#
_cell.length_a   1.000
_cell.length_b   1.000
_cell.length_c   1.000
_cell.angle_alpha   90.00
_cell.angle_beta   90.00
_cell.angle_gamma   90.00
#
_symmetry.space_group_name_H-M   'P 1'
#
loop_
_entity.id
_entity.type
_entity.pdbx_description
1 polymer ?
#
loop_
_entity_poly.entity_id
_entity_poly.type
_entity_poly.pdbx_seq_one_letter_code
_entity_poly.pdbx_strand_id
1 'polypeptide(L)'
;MTATTTANTAPVRIDLAIPEVYPALLKASETIGSQGLDKKLHHLIHLRASQINGCAFCVKMHLREAREDGETQDRLDRLVVWAHVNDFSEAEKAALAWTEALTELDHKTDYASLRGRLRQSFSDKEIGALTATIGMINLWNRMQVSAH
;
A
#
# COMPACT_ATOMS: atom_id res chain seq x y z
N MET A 1 -2.41 39.79 -32.22
CA MET A 1 -2.16 39.53 -30.79
C MET A 1 -2.96 38.30 -30.40
N THR A 2 -2.35 37.12 -30.49
CA THR A 2 -2.96 35.86 -30.07
C THR A 2 -2.86 35.77 -28.55
N ALA A 3 -3.99 35.87 -27.86
CA ALA A 3 -4.07 35.69 -26.42
C ALA A 3 -3.76 34.22 -26.10
N THR A 4 -2.60 33.97 -25.50
CA THR A 4 -2.24 32.66 -24.97
C THR A 4 -3.05 32.44 -23.70
N THR A 5 -4.13 31.68 -23.78
CA THR A 5 -4.83 31.16 -22.60
C THR A 5 -3.85 30.25 -21.86
N THR A 6 -3.38 30.67 -20.70
CA THR A 6 -2.58 29.80 -19.82
C THR A 6 -3.46 28.63 -19.37
N ALA A 7 -3.02 27.40 -19.64
CA ALA A 7 -3.71 26.20 -19.19
C ALA A 7 -3.78 26.18 -17.65
N ASN A 8 -4.93 25.82 -17.10
CA ASN A 8 -5.09 25.64 -15.65
C ASN A 8 -4.33 24.38 -15.21
N THR A 9 -3.31 24.55 -14.36
CA THR A 9 -2.47 23.47 -13.82
C THR A 9 -2.76 23.17 -12.35
N ALA A 10 -3.86 23.69 -11.79
CA ALA A 10 -4.22 23.43 -10.40
C ALA A 10 -4.58 21.95 -10.18
N PRO A 11 -4.14 21.33 -9.07
CA PRO A 11 -4.53 19.96 -8.75
C PRO A 11 -6.04 19.79 -8.56
N VAL A 12 -6.57 18.62 -8.92
CA VAL A 12 -7.99 18.30 -8.72
C VAL A 12 -8.21 17.82 -7.31
N ARG A 13 -9.04 18.55 -6.55
CA ARG A 13 -9.46 18.16 -5.21
C ARG A 13 -10.60 17.15 -5.28
N ILE A 14 -10.23 15.86 -5.28
CA ILE A 14 -11.17 14.74 -5.40
C ILE A 14 -12.25 14.79 -4.30
N ASP A 15 -11.86 15.16 -3.09
CA ASP A 15 -12.77 15.30 -1.93
C ASP A 15 -13.85 16.37 -2.12
N LEU A 16 -13.58 17.39 -2.94
CA LEU A 16 -14.55 18.45 -3.27
C LEU A 16 -15.32 18.14 -4.57
N ALA A 17 -14.64 17.55 -5.54
CA ALA A 17 -15.20 17.26 -6.85
C ALA A 17 -16.19 16.09 -6.84
N ILE A 18 -15.92 15.06 -6.03
CA ILE A 18 -16.72 13.84 -5.89
C ILE A 18 -16.76 13.40 -4.41
N PRO A 19 -17.48 14.14 -3.54
CA PRO A 19 -17.41 13.99 -2.08
C PRO A 19 -17.83 12.61 -1.56
N GLU A 20 -18.57 11.83 -2.33
CA GLU A 20 -19.04 10.49 -2.01
C GLU A 20 -17.95 9.41 -2.11
N VAL A 21 -16.86 9.65 -2.85
CA VAL A 21 -15.84 8.62 -3.11
C VAL A 21 -15.03 8.29 -1.85
N TYR A 22 -14.58 9.28 -1.10
CA TYR A 22 -13.77 9.06 0.10
C TYR A 22 -14.50 8.21 1.15
N PRO A 23 -15.75 8.52 1.54
CA PRO A 23 -16.52 7.68 2.47
C PRO A 23 -16.69 6.23 1.99
N ALA A 24 -16.93 6.02 0.69
CA ALA A 24 -17.08 4.67 0.14
C ALA A 24 -15.77 3.86 0.24
N LEU A 25 -14.64 4.48 -0.06
CA LEU A 25 -13.32 3.84 0.03
C LEU A 25 -12.87 3.60 1.48
N LEU A 26 -13.23 4.50 2.41
CA LEU A 26 -13.01 4.28 3.84
C LEU A 26 -13.79 3.05 4.34
N LYS A 27 -15.07 2.94 3.98
CA LYS A 27 -15.88 1.76 4.33
C LYS A 27 -15.30 0.47 3.75
N ALA A 28 -14.79 0.52 2.52
CA ALA A 28 -14.10 -0.62 1.92
C ALA A 28 -12.81 -0.96 2.68
N SER A 29 -12.03 0.06 3.09
CA SER A 29 -10.81 -0.11 3.88
C SER A 29 -11.10 -0.76 5.24
N GLU A 30 -12.16 -0.33 5.94
CA GLU A 30 -12.63 -0.94 7.19
C GLU A 30 -13.04 -2.41 6.99
N THR A 31 -13.79 -2.68 5.92
CA THR A 31 -14.22 -4.04 5.58
C THR A 31 -13.02 -4.96 5.36
N ILE A 32 -12.00 -4.49 4.64
CA ILE A 32 -10.74 -5.22 4.41
C ILE A 32 -9.97 -5.41 5.72
N GLY A 33 -9.80 -4.35 6.50
CA GLY A 33 -9.06 -4.38 7.78
C GLY A 33 -9.67 -5.33 8.81
N SER A 34 -10.99 -5.55 8.77
CA SER A 34 -11.67 -6.50 9.65
C SER A 34 -11.47 -7.98 9.28
N GLN A 35 -10.78 -8.31 8.18
CA GLN A 35 -10.59 -9.71 7.74
C GLN A 35 -9.52 -10.49 8.51
N GLY A 36 -8.91 -9.89 9.55
CA GLY A 36 -8.06 -10.60 10.50
C GLY A 36 -6.58 -10.66 10.13
N LEU A 37 -6.10 -9.77 9.26
CA LEU A 37 -4.66 -9.62 9.01
C LEU A 37 -3.98 -9.03 10.25
N ASP A 38 -2.79 -9.54 10.59
CA ASP A 38 -1.96 -8.94 11.64
C ASP A 38 -1.73 -7.44 11.39
N LYS A 39 -1.87 -6.63 12.45
CA LYS A 39 -1.79 -5.17 12.36
C LYS A 39 -0.41 -4.69 11.91
N LYS A 40 0.67 -5.31 12.38
CA LYS A 40 2.02 -4.91 11.99
C LYS A 40 2.25 -5.22 10.52
N LEU A 41 1.86 -6.42 10.08
CA LEU A 41 1.93 -6.79 8.67
C LEU A 41 1.12 -5.82 7.78
N HIS A 42 -0.09 -5.44 8.21
CA HIS A 42 -0.91 -4.45 7.53
C HIS A 42 -0.16 -3.12 7.32
N HIS A 43 0.52 -2.62 8.35
CA HIS A 43 1.32 -1.39 8.26
C HIS A 43 2.54 -1.52 7.35
N LEU A 44 3.25 -2.65 7.40
CA LEU A 44 4.39 -2.90 6.51
C LEU A 44 3.96 -2.91 5.04
N ILE A 45 2.83 -3.55 4.71
CA ILE A 45 2.28 -3.58 3.35
C ILE A 45 1.95 -2.16 2.88
N HIS A 46 1.21 -1.41 3.71
CA HIS A 46 0.80 -0.04 3.38
C HIS A 46 2.01 0.88 3.16
N LEU A 47 2.98 0.80 4.06
CA LEU A 47 4.19 1.60 4.00
C LEU A 47 5.03 1.24 2.77
N ARG A 48 5.25 -0.06 2.51
CA ARG A 48 6.09 -0.50 1.39
C ARG A 48 5.49 -0.11 0.03
N ALA A 49 4.20 -0.34 -0.17
CA ALA A 49 3.51 0.10 -1.39
C ALA A 49 3.58 1.63 -1.57
N SER A 50 3.39 2.37 -0.48
CA SER A 50 3.47 3.84 -0.49
C SER A 50 4.87 4.38 -0.80
N GLN A 51 5.92 3.68 -0.34
CA GLN A 51 7.32 4.00 -0.67
C GLN A 51 7.59 3.81 -2.17
N ILE A 52 7.12 2.70 -2.77
CA ILE A 52 7.27 2.43 -4.21
C ILE A 52 6.53 3.47 -5.04
N ASN A 53 5.29 3.79 -4.65
CA ASN A 53 4.46 4.78 -5.36
C ASN A 53 4.85 6.23 -5.08
N GLY A 54 5.78 6.51 -4.16
CA GLY A 54 6.20 7.87 -3.83
C GLY A 54 5.12 8.72 -3.11
N CYS A 55 4.14 8.11 -2.45
CA CYS A 55 3.10 8.87 -1.74
C CYS A 55 3.63 9.39 -0.38
N ALA A 56 4.21 10.59 -0.34
CA ALA A 56 4.77 11.18 0.89
C ALA A 56 3.74 11.31 2.04
N PHE A 57 2.50 11.65 1.72
CA PHE A 57 1.40 11.69 2.70
C PHE A 57 1.17 10.31 3.34
N CYS A 58 1.03 9.28 2.51
CA CYS A 58 0.76 7.91 2.95
C CYS A 58 1.94 7.34 3.74
N VAL A 59 3.17 7.62 3.31
CA VAL A 59 4.40 7.23 4.03
C VAL A 59 4.42 7.84 5.44
N LYS A 60 4.18 9.15 5.58
CA LYS A 60 4.14 9.81 6.89
C LYS A 60 3.07 9.20 7.80
N MET A 61 1.88 8.96 7.26
CA MET A 61 0.74 8.42 8.01
C MET A 61 1.02 7.01 8.52
N HIS A 62 1.42 6.09 7.63
CA HIS A 62 1.64 4.70 8.01
C HIS A 62 2.90 4.50 8.85
N LEU A 63 3.92 5.35 8.73
CA LEU A 63 5.04 5.37 9.68
C LEU A 63 4.60 5.74 11.10
N ARG A 64 3.64 6.65 11.26
CA ARG A 64 3.11 7.01 12.58
C ARG A 64 2.29 5.87 13.15
N GLU A 65 1.32 5.36 12.37
CA GLU A 65 0.42 4.29 12.79
C GLU A 65 1.17 3.00 13.14
N ALA A 66 2.19 2.63 12.35
CA ALA A 66 3.02 1.47 12.65
C ALA A 66 3.71 1.57 14.02
N ARG A 67 4.23 2.75 14.38
CA ARG A 67 4.86 2.98 15.69
C ARG A 67 3.83 2.94 16.82
N GLU A 68 2.64 3.50 16.60
CA GLU A 68 1.53 3.46 17.56
C GLU A 68 1.08 2.01 17.84
N ASP A 69 1.09 1.14 16.83
CA ASP A 69 0.81 -0.29 16.95
C ASP A 69 2.06 -1.15 17.30
N GLY A 70 3.17 -0.50 17.71
CA GLY A 70 4.32 -1.17 18.32
C GLY A 70 5.32 -1.81 17.35
N GLU A 71 5.38 -1.35 16.10
CA GLU A 71 6.47 -1.66 15.17
C GLU A 71 7.76 -0.92 15.59
N THR A 72 8.93 -1.50 15.30
CA THR A 72 10.22 -0.93 15.72
C THR A 72 10.80 0.02 14.68
N GLN A 73 11.49 1.06 15.14
CA GLN A 73 12.16 2.02 14.26
C GLN A 73 13.18 1.32 13.33
N ASP A 74 13.97 0.40 13.87
CA ASP A 74 14.93 -0.42 13.11
C ASP A 74 14.29 -1.18 11.93
N ARG A 75 13.12 -1.80 12.16
CA ARG A 75 12.39 -2.52 11.10
C ARG A 75 11.83 -1.56 10.06
N LEU A 76 11.30 -0.41 10.49
CA LEU A 76 10.78 0.61 9.57
C LEU A 76 11.88 1.20 8.67
N ASP A 77 13.07 1.44 9.22
CA ASP A 77 14.22 1.96 8.48
C ASP A 77 14.75 0.94 7.46
N ARG A 78 14.71 -0.36 7.80
CA ARG A 78 15.18 -1.45 6.94
C ARG A 78 14.11 -2.03 6.00
N LEU A 79 12.87 -1.56 6.07
CA LEU A 79 11.78 -2.05 5.23
C LEU A 79 12.05 -1.88 3.73
N VAL A 80 12.68 -0.77 3.31
CA VAL A 80 13.01 -0.54 1.88
C VAL A 80 14.04 -1.54 1.34
N VAL A 81 14.76 -2.22 2.21
CA VAL A 81 15.77 -3.24 1.89
C VAL A 81 15.43 -4.60 2.52
N TRP A 82 14.14 -4.87 2.75
CA TRP A 82 13.63 -6.04 3.48
C TRP A 82 14.20 -7.38 2.98
N ALA A 83 14.48 -7.50 1.68
CA ALA A 83 15.00 -8.72 1.06
C ALA A 83 16.43 -9.07 1.46
N HIS A 84 17.19 -8.10 2.01
CA HIS A 84 18.60 -8.23 2.36
C HIS A 84 18.88 -8.20 3.86
N VAL A 85 17.83 -8.31 4.68
CA VAL A 85 17.91 -8.26 6.14
C VAL A 85 17.14 -9.42 6.77
N ASN A 86 17.44 -9.71 8.04
CA ASN A 86 16.82 -10.81 8.79
C ASN A 86 15.74 -10.34 9.77
N ASP A 87 15.32 -9.08 9.70
CA ASP A 87 14.36 -8.51 10.64
C ASP A 87 12.94 -9.03 10.45
N PHE A 88 12.63 -9.54 9.25
CA PHE A 88 11.30 -9.98 8.84
C PHE A 88 11.22 -11.50 8.77
N SER A 89 10.12 -12.06 9.26
CA SER A 89 9.80 -13.49 9.15
C SER A 89 9.56 -13.91 7.70
N GLU A 90 9.61 -15.21 7.43
CA GLU A 90 9.34 -15.72 6.08
C GLU A 90 7.91 -15.42 5.59
N ALA A 91 6.93 -15.38 6.51
CA ALA A 91 5.57 -14.95 6.20
C ALA A 91 5.52 -13.47 5.78
N GLU A 92 6.21 -12.59 6.52
CA GLU A 92 6.30 -11.17 6.18
C GLU A 92 7.03 -10.95 4.85
N LYS A 93 8.14 -11.67 4.61
CA LYS A 93 8.87 -11.61 3.33
C LYS A 93 8.02 -12.06 2.14
N ALA A 94 7.21 -13.10 2.32
CA ALA A 94 6.27 -13.55 1.29
C ALA A 94 5.21 -12.48 0.97
N ALA A 95 4.67 -11.85 2.02
CA ALA A 95 3.71 -10.75 1.89
C ALA A 95 4.32 -9.50 1.25
N LEU A 96 5.56 -9.14 1.61
CA LEU A 96 6.29 -8.01 1.02
C LEU A 96 6.59 -8.26 -0.45
N ALA A 97 7.07 -9.46 -0.83
CA ALA A 97 7.27 -9.81 -2.23
C ALA A 97 5.98 -9.72 -3.05
N TRP A 98 4.84 -10.14 -2.48
CA TRP A 98 3.54 -9.99 -3.13
C TRP A 98 3.10 -8.53 -3.24
N THR A 99 3.40 -7.72 -2.22
CA THR A 99 3.14 -6.27 -2.18
C THR A 99 3.88 -5.54 -3.29
N GLU A 100 5.18 -5.79 -3.46
CA GLU A 100 5.97 -5.18 -4.53
C GLU A 100 5.44 -5.62 -5.91
N ALA A 101 5.24 -6.93 -6.11
CA ALA A 101 4.76 -7.50 -7.36
C ALA A 101 3.39 -6.95 -7.83
N LEU A 102 2.46 -6.72 -6.89
CA LEU A 102 1.15 -6.15 -7.19
C LEU A 102 1.13 -4.62 -7.24
N THR A 103 2.17 -3.96 -6.73
CA THR A 103 2.33 -2.51 -6.83
C THR A 103 2.95 -2.12 -8.18
N GLU A 104 3.97 -2.87 -8.63
CA GLU A 104 4.68 -2.60 -9.89
C GLU A 104 3.99 -3.18 -11.12
N LEU A 105 3.34 -4.35 -10.99
CA LEU A 105 2.64 -5.04 -12.08
C LEU A 105 3.52 -5.35 -13.31
N ASP A 106 4.78 -5.76 -13.11
CA ASP A 106 5.66 -6.15 -14.20
C ASP A 106 5.14 -7.42 -14.91
N HIS A 107 5.02 -7.36 -16.25
CA HIS A 107 4.66 -8.47 -17.13
C HIS A 107 5.51 -9.74 -16.98
N LYS A 108 6.73 -9.65 -16.45
CA LYS A 108 7.62 -10.81 -16.22
C LYS A 108 7.41 -11.50 -14.88
N THR A 109 6.52 -10.97 -14.04
CA THR A 109 6.29 -11.49 -12.69
C THR A 109 5.66 -12.87 -12.73
N ASP A 110 6.32 -13.86 -12.11
CA ASP A 110 5.72 -15.19 -11.88
C ASP A 110 4.80 -15.16 -10.65
N TYR A 111 3.57 -14.70 -10.85
CA TYR A 111 2.56 -14.66 -9.79
C TYR A 111 2.20 -16.05 -9.25
N ALA A 112 2.40 -17.13 -10.00
CA ALA A 112 2.09 -18.48 -9.53
C ALA A 112 3.06 -18.91 -8.43
N SER A 113 4.35 -18.69 -8.63
CA SER A 113 5.38 -18.94 -7.61
C SER A 113 5.17 -18.07 -6.36
N LEU A 114 4.86 -16.78 -6.53
CA LEU A 114 4.58 -15.90 -5.39
C LEU A 114 3.38 -16.36 -4.56
N ARG A 115 2.27 -16.74 -5.20
CA ARG A 115 1.10 -17.32 -4.50
C ARG A 115 1.46 -18.64 -3.82
N GLY A 116 2.30 -19.47 -4.44
CA GLY A 116 2.81 -20.70 -3.85
C GLY A 116 3.57 -20.45 -2.54
N ARG A 117 4.40 -19.40 -2.49
CA ARG A 117 5.10 -18.99 -1.26
C ARG A 117 4.14 -18.47 -0.18
N LEU A 118 3.17 -17.63 -0.54
CA LEU A 118 2.17 -17.15 0.42
C LEU A 118 1.40 -18.30 1.08
N ARG A 119 1.02 -19.32 0.31
CA ARG A 119 0.28 -20.50 0.83
C ARG A 119 1.03 -21.34 1.85
N GLN A 120 2.33 -21.10 2.04
CA GLN A 120 3.10 -21.74 3.11
C GLN A 120 2.81 -21.13 4.49
N SER A 121 2.25 -19.91 4.55
CA SER A 121 2.01 -19.17 5.80
C SER A 121 0.62 -18.56 5.92
N PHE A 122 -0.12 -18.44 4.83
CA PHE A 122 -1.44 -17.80 4.79
C PHE A 122 -2.48 -18.71 4.11
N SER A 123 -3.69 -18.72 4.66
CA SER A 123 -4.88 -19.29 4.02
C SER A 123 -5.31 -18.49 2.79
N ASP A 124 -6.11 -19.07 1.91
CA ASP A 124 -6.64 -18.36 0.74
C ASP A 124 -7.47 -17.12 1.14
N LYS A 125 -8.15 -17.15 2.31
CA LYS A 125 -8.86 -15.99 2.85
C LYS A 125 -7.90 -14.86 3.22
N GLU A 126 -6.80 -15.17 3.91
CA GLU A 126 -5.77 -14.20 4.29
C GLU A 126 -5.06 -13.64 3.06
N ILE A 127 -4.77 -14.47 2.06
CA ILE A 127 -4.21 -14.02 0.78
C ILE A 127 -5.17 -13.07 0.06
N GLY A 128 -6.47 -13.36 0.10
CA GLY A 128 -7.51 -12.47 -0.42
C GLY A 128 -7.54 -11.12 0.29
N ALA A 129 -7.50 -11.12 1.63
CA ALA A 129 -7.44 -9.91 2.44
C ALA A 129 -6.18 -9.09 2.14
N LEU A 130 -5.01 -9.74 2.12
CA LEU A 130 -3.71 -9.14 1.83
C LEU A 130 -3.70 -8.52 0.42
N THR A 131 -4.26 -9.20 -0.59
CA THR A 131 -4.38 -8.69 -1.95
C THR A 131 -5.30 -7.47 -2.02
N ALA A 132 -6.44 -7.51 -1.34
CA ALA A 132 -7.36 -6.38 -1.27
C ALA A 132 -6.73 -5.18 -0.55
N THR A 133 -5.96 -5.41 0.52
CA THR A 133 -5.17 -4.39 1.22
C THR A 133 -4.18 -3.71 0.26
N ILE A 134 -3.41 -4.48 -0.51
CA ILE A 134 -2.44 -3.93 -1.48
C ILE A 134 -3.15 -3.09 -2.56
N GLY A 135 -4.27 -3.58 -3.09
CA GLY A 135 -5.07 -2.83 -4.07
C GLY A 135 -5.60 -1.51 -3.51
N MET A 136 -6.10 -1.54 -2.27
CA MET A 136 -6.64 -0.36 -1.60
C MET A 136 -5.57 0.71 -1.36
N ILE A 137 -4.38 0.35 -0.84
CA ILE A 137 -3.32 1.34 -0.65
C ILE A 137 -2.78 1.88 -1.98
N ASN A 138 -2.71 1.05 -3.03
CA ASN A 138 -2.35 1.51 -4.36
C ASN A 138 -3.35 2.55 -4.91
N LEU A 139 -4.63 2.39 -4.62
CA LEU A 139 -5.66 3.37 -4.97
C LEU A 139 -5.49 4.67 -4.16
N TRP A 140 -5.32 4.57 -2.83
CA TRP A 140 -5.08 5.73 -1.97
C TRP A 140 -3.84 6.52 -2.41
N ASN A 141 -2.74 5.82 -2.73
CA ASN A 141 -1.52 6.45 -3.23
C ASN A 141 -1.79 7.27 -4.49
N ARG A 142 -2.54 6.74 -5.46
CA ARG A 142 -2.87 7.44 -6.72
C ARG A 142 -3.67 8.71 -6.47
N MET A 143 -4.70 8.64 -5.62
CA MET A 143 -5.51 9.81 -5.28
C MET A 143 -4.68 10.90 -4.61
N GLN A 144 -3.85 10.53 -3.63
CA GLN A 144 -3.02 11.50 -2.90
C GLN A 144 -1.90 12.11 -3.76
N VAL A 145 -1.25 11.31 -4.62
CA VAL A 145 -0.19 11.80 -5.51
C VAL A 145 -0.75 12.69 -6.61
N SER A 146 -1.91 12.36 -7.19
CA SER A 146 -2.52 13.17 -8.25
C SER A 146 -2.96 14.58 -7.82
N ALA A 147 -3.08 14.79 -6.51
CA ALA A 147 -3.49 16.06 -5.91
C ALA A 147 -2.30 16.94 -5.49
N HIS A 148 -1.06 16.53 -5.77
CA HIS A 148 0.17 17.31 -5.55
C HIS A 148 0.49 18.18 -6.76
#